data_AF-A0AAU3ETR0-F1
#
_entry.id   AF-A0AAU3ETR0-F1
#
_cell.length_a   1.000
_cell.length_b   1.000
_cell.length_c   1.000
_cell.angle_alpha   90.00
_cell.angle_beta   90.00
_cell.angle_gamma   90.00
#
_symmetry.space_group_name_H-M   'P 1'
#
loop_
_entity.id
_entity.type
_entity.pdbx_description
1 polymer ?
#
loop_
_entity_poly.entity_id
_entity_poly.type
_entity_poly.pdbx_seq_one_letter_code
_entity_poly.pdbx_strand_id
1 'polypeptide(L)' 'MTELQDKAELQDKEFYASDRPAHPVLPEDRPRGGGPRAPMKHRGPWVGAAIVVGIIVLIMVGVALFP' A
#
# COMPACT_ATOMS: atom_id res chain seq x y z
N MET A 1 -14.45 18.83 -18.71
CA MET A 1 -14.52 17.82 -17.62
C MET A 1 -13.72 18.23 -16.38
N THR A 2 -12.70 19.09 -16.50
CA THR A 2 -11.87 19.56 -15.37
C THR A 2 -12.58 20.56 -14.44
N GLU A 3 -13.37 21.47 -15.00
CA GLU A 3 -14.14 22.48 -14.24
C GLU A 3 -15.15 21.90 -13.25
N LEU A 4 -15.81 20.80 -13.61
CA LEU A 4 -16.79 20.15 -12.74
C LEU A 4 -16.10 19.41 -11.58
N GLN A 5 -14.91 18.87 -11.84
CA GLN A 5 -14.10 18.18 -10.83
C GLN A 5 -13.60 19.16 -9.76
N ASP A 6 -13.17 20.36 -10.19
CA ASP A 6 -12.63 21.38 -9.29
C ASP A 6 -13.74 21.96 -8.38
N LYS A 7 -14.94 22.16 -8.94
CA LYS A 7 -16.12 22.56 -8.16
C LYS A 7 -16.59 21.50 -7.18
N ALA A 8 -16.51 20.22 -7.55
CA ALA A 8 -16.84 19.13 -6.64
C ALA A 8 -15.82 19.05 -5.48
N GLU A 9 -14.52 19.20 -5.76
CA GLU A 9 -13.48 19.22 -4.73
C GLU A 9 -13.64 20.42 -3.78
N LEU A 10 -13.93 21.61 -4.33
CA LEU A 10 -14.21 22.81 -3.54
C LEU A 10 -15.46 22.64 -2.67
N GLN A 11 -16.54 22.08 -3.23
CA GLN A 11 -17.78 21.80 -2.50
C GLN A 11 -17.55 20.80 -1.35
N ASP A 12 -16.80 19.73 -1.61
CA ASP A 12 -16.46 18.73 -0.59
C ASP A 12 -15.62 19.36 0.53
N LYS A 13 -14.62 20.18 0.17
CA LYS A 13 -13.77 20.89 1.14
C LYS A 13 -14.59 21.83 2.02
N GLU A 14 -15.51 22.61 1.44
CA GLU A 14 -16.38 23.55 2.17
C GLU A 14 -17.33 22.80 3.13
N PHE A 15 -17.89 21.67 2.67
CA PHE A 15 -18.80 20.83 3.45
C PHE A 15 -18.11 20.23 4.68
N TYR A 16 -16.88 19.73 4.54
CA TYR A 16 -16.10 19.17 5.66
C TYR A 16 -15.33 20.21 6.48
N ALA A 17 -15.34 21.49 6.07
CA ALA A 17 -14.69 22.59 6.81
C ALA A 17 -15.62 23.18 7.89
N SER A 18 -16.93 23.17 7.65
CA SER A 18 -17.92 23.87 8.48
C SER A 18 -18.02 23.33 9.91
N ASP A 19 -17.82 22.02 10.10
CA ASP A 19 -17.91 21.36 11.41
C ASP A 19 -16.54 21.18 12.11
N ARG A 20 -15.44 21.67 11.52
CA ARG A 20 -14.12 21.52 12.13
C ARG A 20 -13.86 22.67 13.11
N PRO A 21 -13.50 22.36 14.37
CA PRO A 21 -13.04 23.39 15.30
C PRO A 21 -11.74 24.02 14.78
N ALA A 22 -11.45 25.25 15.20
CA ALA A 22 -10.26 26.00 14.78
C ALA A 22 -8.93 25.25 15.04
N HIS A 23 -8.93 24.33 16.00
CA HIS A 23 -7.81 23.43 16.32
C HIS A 23 -8.27 21.97 16.20
N PRO A 24 -8.35 21.40 14.97
CA PRO A 24 -8.86 20.06 14.75
C PRO A 24 -7.85 18.96 15.13
N VAL A 25 -6.61 19.34 15.43
CA VAL A 25 -5.54 18.44 15.86
C VAL A 25 -5.39 18.59 17.37
N LEU A 26 -5.68 17.52 18.10
CA LEU A 26 -5.48 17.47 19.55
C LEU A 26 -4.05 16.98 19.85
N PRO A 27 -3.41 17.47 20.92
CA PRO A 27 -2.13 16.92 21.41
C PRO A 27 -2.21 15.42 21.73
N GLU A 28 -3.38 14.93 22.13
CA GLU A 28 -3.66 13.53 22.44
C GLU A 28 -3.94 12.69 21.18
N ASP A 29 -4.05 13.32 20.00
CA ASP A 29 -4.16 12.65 18.71
C ASP A 29 -2.78 12.05 18.36
N ARG A 30 -2.45 10.97 19.07
CA ARG A 30 -1.35 10.09 18.73
C ARG A 30 -1.49 9.67 17.26
N PRO A 31 -0.38 9.45 16.53
CA PRO A 31 -0.46 9.03 15.14
C PRO A 31 -1.40 7.85 15.00
N ARG A 32 -2.56 8.04 14.34
CA ARG A 32 -3.53 6.97 14.06
C ARG A 32 -2.96 6.03 13.01
N GLY A 33 -1.94 5.25 13.37
CA GLY A 33 -1.28 4.25 12.51
C GLY A 33 -0.74 4.73 11.16
N GLY A 34 -0.72 6.05 10.91
CA GLY A 34 -0.44 6.66 9.61
C GLY A 34 0.86 7.46 9.55
N GLY A 35 1.80 7.24 10.48
CA GLY A 35 3.17 7.68 10.27
C GLY A 35 3.75 7.02 9.00
N PRO A 36 4.75 7.62 8.33
CA PRO A 36 5.39 7.01 7.18
C PRO A 36 5.81 5.60 7.54
N ARG A 37 5.12 4.59 7.00
CA ARG A 37 5.55 3.21 7.16
C ARG A 37 6.89 3.14 6.45
N ALA A 38 7.96 2.84 7.20
CA ALA A 38 9.21 2.47 6.58
C ALA A 38 8.86 1.41 5.52
N PRO A 39 9.28 1.59 4.25
CA PRO A 39 8.96 0.62 3.22
C PRO A 39 9.41 -0.73 3.75
N MET A 40 8.48 -1.67 3.90
CA MET A 40 8.82 -3.02 4.31
C MET A 40 9.86 -3.50 3.31
N LYS A 41 11.10 -3.66 3.80
CA LYS A 41 12.23 -4.10 2.98
C LYS A 41 12.04 -5.58 2.74
N HIS A 42 11.05 -5.91 1.90
CA HIS A 42 10.95 -7.23 1.31
C HIS A 42 12.31 -7.45 0.67
N ARG A 43 13.00 -8.53 1.07
CA ARG A 43 14.10 -9.05 0.26
C ARG A 43 13.48 -9.18 -1.13
N GLY A 44 13.97 -8.39 -2.09
CA GLY A 44 13.23 -8.06 -3.32
C GLY A 44 12.76 -9.28 -4.10
N PRO A 45 12.12 -9.10 -5.28
CA PRO A 45 11.50 -10.18 -6.06
C PRO A 45 12.42 -11.41 -6.31
N TRP A 46 13.73 -11.23 -6.19
CA TRP A 46 14.77 -12.26 -6.17
C TRP A 46 14.51 -13.46 -5.25
N VAL A 47 13.96 -13.28 -4.04
CA VAL A 47 13.71 -14.44 -3.15
C VAL A 47 12.58 -15.31 -3.70
N GLY A 48 11.50 -14.69 -4.19
CA GLY A 48 10.42 -15.41 -4.86
C GLY A 48 10.91 -16.13 -6.11
N ALA A 49 11.72 -15.46 -6.92
CA ALA A 49 12.31 -16.05 -8.13
C ALA A 49 13.17 -17.28 -7.81
N ALA A 50 14.01 -17.23 -6.77
CA ALA A 50 14.83 -18.35 -6.35
C ALA A 50 13.99 -19.56 -5.92
N ILE A 51 12.88 -19.35 -5.21
CA ILE A 51 11.96 -20.41 -4.80
C ILE A 51 11.31 -21.07 -6.02
N VAL A 52 10.81 -20.28 -6.97
CA VAL A 52 10.18 -20.79 -8.20
C VAL A 52 11.15 -21.63 -9.01
N VAL A 53 12.38 -21.14 -9.23
CA VAL A 53 13.43 -21.88 -9.93
C VAL A 53 13.75 -23.20 -9.21
N GLY A 54 13.85 -23.17 -7.88
CA GLY A 54 14.09 -24.39 -7.08
C GLY A 54 13.00 -25.44 -7.25
N ILE A 55 11.72 -25.04 -7.28
CA ILE A 55 10.59 -25.94 -7.50
C ILE A 55 10.65 -26.56 -8.89
N ILE A 56 10.95 -25.78 -9.93
CA ILE A 56 11.08 -26.27 -11.31
C ILE A 56 12.19 -27.34 -11.39
N VAL A 57 13.35 -27.07 -10.80
CA VAL A 57 14.47 -28.02 -10.76
C VAL A 57 14.08 -29.30 -10.02
N LEU A 58 13.39 -29.19 -8.88
CA LEU A 58 12.92 -30.34 -8.11
C LEU A 58 11.97 -31.23 -8.94
N ILE A 59 11.03 -30.63 -9.66
CA ILE A 59 10.11 -31.35 -10.54
C ILE A 59 10.87 -32.05 -11.66
N MET A 60 11.81 -31.35 -12.31
CA MET A 60 12.63 -31.95 -13.37
C MET A 60 13.44 -33.15 -12.87
N VAL A 61 14.06 -33.04 -11.69
CA VAL A 61 14.79 -34.16 -11.08
C VAL A 61 13.84 -35.30 -10.77
N GLY A 62 12.66 -35.03 -10.19
CA GLY A 62 11.66 -36.05 -9.89
C GLY A 62 11.21 -36.82 -11.12
N VAL A 63 10.88 -36.10 -12.21
CA VAL A 63 10.49 -36.71 -13.50
C VAL A 63 11.65 -37.50 -14.11
N ALA A 64 12.88 -37.02 -14.00
CA ALA A 64 14.05 -37.74 -14.53
C ALA A 64 14.38 -39.01 -13.73
N LEU A 65 14.16 -39.01 -12.41
CA LEU A 65 14.42 -40.16 -11.54
C LEU A 65 13.30 -41.21 -11.56
N PHE A 66 12.06 -40.76 -11.77
CA PHE A 66 10.84 -41.58 -11.80
C PHE A 66 10.03 -41.29 -13.08
N PRO A 67 10.49 -41.76 -14.24
CA PRO A 67 9.78 -41.59 -15.51
C PRO A 67 8.50 -42.43 -15.59
#